data_AF-A0A2T7EQS7-F1
#
_entry.id   AF-A0A2T7EQS7-F1
#
_cell.length_a   1.000
_cell.length_b   1.000
_cell.length_c   1.000
_cell.angle_alpha   90.00
_cell.angle_beta   90.00
_cell.angle_gamma   90.00
#
_symmetry.space_group_name_H-M   'P 1'
#
loop_
_entity.id
_entity.type
_entity.pdbx_description
1 polymer ?
#
loop_
_entity_poly.entity_id
_entity_poly.type
_entity_poly.pdbx_seq_one_letter_code
_entity_poly.pdbx_strand_id
1 'polypeptide(L)'
;MGRRMPISVAEGNLRPHEPMQAAKFASEAGVVVRSQVPILTHWKEYKAQSEHFDGFVGRLYGRLAIDTRHQPTIDACINVFKSSIR
;
A
#
# COMPACT_ATOMS: atom_id res chain seq x y z
N MET A 1 16.84 -6.97 -14.87
CA MET A 1 15.90 -6.62 -13.79
C MET A 1 15.00 -5.50 -14.28
N GLY A 2 13.68 -5.72 -14.37
CA GLY A 2 12.75 -4.69 -14.87
C GLY A 2 12.73 -3.47 -13.95
N ARG A 3 12.60 -2.26 -14.51
CA ARG A 3 12.48 -1.03 -13.71
C ARG A 3 11.14 -1.07 -12.95
N ARG A 4 11.19 -0.86 -11.63
CA ARG A 4 9.99 -0.66 -10.81
C ARG A 4 9.28 0.62 -11.25
N MET A 5 7.95 0.60 -11.32
CA MET A 5 7.17 1.79 -11.64
C MET A 5 7.21 2.77 -10.46
N PRO A 6 7.58 4.05 -10.66
CA PRO A 6 7.49 5.06 -9.63
C PRO A 6 6.03 5.38 -9.33
N ILE A 7 5.72 5.54 -8.05
CA ILE A 7 4.40 5.96 -7.59
C ILE A 7 4.56 7.29 -6.88
N SER A 8 3.86 8.31 -7.37
CA SER A 8 3.80 9.62 -6.74
C SER A 8 2.37 9.92 -6.33
N VAL A 9 2.20 10.24 -5.05
CA VAL A 9 0.92 10.67 -4.48
C VAL A 9 1.08 12.13 -4.09
N ALA A 10 0.21 12.99 -4.61
CA ALA A 10 0.21 14.40 -4.23
C ALA A 10 -0.40 14.57 -2.82
N GLU A 11 0.00 15.64 -2.13
CA GLU A 11 -0.50 15.93 -0.79
C GLU A 11 -2.03 16.04 -0.76
N GLY A 12 -2.65 15.50 0.30
CA GLY A 12 -4.11 15.43 0.44
C GLY A 12 -4.80 14.33 -0.39
N ASN A 13 -4.10 13.69 -1.34
CA ASN A 13 -4.65 12.58 -2.10
C ASN A 13 -4.36 11.23 -1.43
N LEU A 14 -5.34 10.31 -1.51
CA LEU A 14 -5.21 8.94 -1.00
C LEU A 14 -4.83 7.93 -2.09
N ARG A 15 -4.63 8.41 -3.33
CA ARG A 15 -4.28 7.62 -4.50
C ARG A 15 -3.36 8.42 -5.42
N PRO A 16 -2.50 7.75 -6.22
CA PRO A 16 -1.73 8.41 -7.26
C PRO A 16 -2.65 9.17 -8.21
N HIS A 17 -2.23 10.35 -8.65
CA HIS A 17 -3.01 11.16 -9.60
C HIS A 17 -3.08 10.49 -10.98
N GLU A 18 -1.95 9.93 -11.42
CA GLU A 18 -1.84 9.27 -12.71
C GLU A 18 -2.63 7.95 -12.73
N PRO A 19 -3.60 7.77 -13.66
CA PRO A 19 -4.48 6.59 -13.69
C PRO A 19 -3.72 5.27 -13.79
N MET A 20 -2.64 5.23 -14.59
CA MET A 20 -1.79 4.04 -14.72
C MET A 20 -1.08 3.69 -13.42
N GLN A 21 -0.55 4.69 -12.70
CA GLN A 21 0.09 4.48 -11.40
C GLN A 21 -0.95 4.02 -10.37
N ALA A 22 -2.14 4.64 -10.35
CA ALA A 22 -3.21 4.27 -9.44
C ALA A 22 -3.69 2.83 -9.65
N ALA A 23 -3.91 2.42 -10.91
CA ALA A 23 -4.31 1.07 -11.25
C ALA A 23 -3.24 0.03 -10.85
N LYS A 24 -1.97 0.32 -11.14
CA LYS A 24 -0.86 -0.56 -10.78
C LYS A 24 -0.67 -0.65 -9.26
N PHE A 25 -0.73 0.48 -8.56
CA PHE A 25 -0.64 0.56 -7.11
C PHE A 25 -1.73 -0.27 -6.43
N ALA A 26 -2.99 -0.08 -6.84
CA ALA A 26 -4.11 -0.86 -6.30
C ALA A 26 -3.97 -2.37 -6.58
N SER A 27 -3.53 -2.73 -7.78
CA SER A 27 -3.36 -4.14 -8.17
C SER A 27 -2.27 -4.83 -7.34
N GLU A 28 -1.08 -4.23 -7.23
CA GLU A 28 0.02 -4.81 -6.45
C GLU A 28 -0.31 -4.84 -4.97
N ALA A 29 -0.90 -3.77 -4.43
CA ALA A 29 -1.33 -3.72 -3.04
C ALA A 29 -2.34 -4.84 -2.72
N GLY A 30 -3.35 -5.02 -3.56
CA GLY A 30 -4.34 -6.09 -3.38
C GLY A 30 -3.73 -7.50 -3.44
N VAL A 31 -2.73 -7.73 -4.30
CA VAL A 31 -2.00 -9.01 -4.35
C VAL A 31 -1.18 -9.24 -3.07
N VAL A 32 -0.47 -8.21 -2.58
CA VAL A 32 0.32 -8.32 -1.34
C VAL A 32 -0.58 -8.60 -0.15
N VAL A 33 -1.69 -7.86 -0.01
CA VAL A 33 -2.65 -8.04 1.09
C VAL A 33 -3.22 -9.47 1.09
N ARG A 34 -3.80 -9.92 -0.03
CA ARG A 34 -4.41 -11.26 -0.12
C ARG A 34 -3.42 -12.40 0.10
N SER A 35 -2.15 -12.20 -0.22
CA SER A 35 -1.15 -13.26 -0.11
C SER A 35 -0.59 -13.43 1.31
N GLN A 36 -0.67 -12.42 2.17
CA GLN A 36 0.19 -12.35 3.36
C GLN A 36 -0.43 -11.75 4.61
N VAL A 37 -1.45 -10.91 4.43
CA VAL A 37 -2.10 -10.26 5.55
C VAL A 37 -3.17 -11.22 6.06
N PRO A 38 -3.09 -11.69 7.31
CA PRO A 38 -4.14 -12.53 7.87
C PRO A 38 -5.45 -11.75 7.89
N ILE A 39 -6.57 -12.44 7.72
CA ILE A 39 -7.91 -11.84 7.82
C ILE A 39 -8.26 -11.77 9.31
N LEU A 40 -8.18 -10.58 9.89
CA LEU A 40 -8.54 -10.29 11.27
C LEU A 40 -9.95 -9.71 11.31
N THR A 41 -10.66 -9.95 12.41
CA THR A 41 -12.07 -9.58 12.54
C THR A 41 -12.27 -8.07 12.66
N HIS A 42 -11.32 -7.35 13.28
CA HIS A 42 -11.45 -5.92 13.54
C HIS A 42 -10.22 -5.11 13.12
N TRP A 43 -10.46 -3.92 12.55
CA TRP A 43 -9.41 -2.97 12.17
C TRP A 43 -8.45 -2.60 13.31
N LYS A 44 -8.94 -2.58 14.56
CA LYS A 44 -8.11 -2.28 15.73
C LYS A 44 -6.97 -3.27 15.95
N GLU A 45 -7.14 -4.52 15.53
CA GLU A 45 -6.14 -5.59 15.69
C GLU A 45 -4.96 -5.35 14.74
N TYR A 46 -5.23 -4.95 13.50
CA TYR A 46 -4.20 -4.51 12.55
C TYR A 46 -3.40 -3.30 13.05
N LYS A 47 -4.06 -2.36 13.74
CA LYS A 47 -3.37 -1.20 14.33
C LYS A 47 -2.53 -1.57 15.55
N ALA A 48 -2.92 -2.60 16.29
CA ALA A 48 -2.16 -3.08 17.45
C ALA A 48 -0.89 -3.82 17.03
N GLN A 49 -0.89 -4.44 15.84
CA GLN A 49 0.22 -5.20 15.29
C GLN A 49 0.76 -4.52 14.02
N SER A 50 1.69 -3.57 14.19
CA SER A 50 2.27 -2.82 13.06
C SER A 50 2.97 -3.73 12.05
N GLU A 51 3.46 -4.90 12.48
CA GLU A 51 4.16 -5.89 11.65
C GLU A 51 3.41 -6.26 10.36
N HIS A 52 2.07 -6.31 10.40
CA HIS A 52 1.26 -6.59 9.22
C HIS A 52 1.32 -5.46 8.19
N PHE A 53 1.26 -4.22 8.66
CA PHE A 53 1.35 -3.04 7.79
C PHE A 53 2.79 -2.83 7.31
N ASP A 54 3.78 -2.98 8.19
CA ASP A 54 5.19 -2.84 7.87
C ASP A 54 5.63 -3.89 6.84
N GLY A 55 5.19 -5.14 7.01
CA GLY A 55 5.41 -6.22 6.05
C GLY A 55 4.74 -5.94 4.70
N PHE A 56 3.51 -5.40 4.71
CA PHE A 56 2.80 -4.99 3.50
C PHE A 56 3.58 -3.90 2.74
N VAL A 57 3.97 -2.81 3.42
CA VAL A 57 4.72 -1.69 2.81
C VAL A 57 6.07 -2.15 2.28
N GLY A 58 6.80 -2.96 3.06
CA GLY A 58 8.11 -3.47 2.65
C GLY A 58 8.06 -4.28 1.35
N ARG A 59 7.01 -5.08 1.15
CA ARG A 59 6.84 -5.83 -0.10
C ARG A 59 6.29 -5.00 -1.24
N LEU A 60 5.42 -4.04 -0.95
CA LEU A 60 4.97 -3.08 -1.94
C LEU A 60 6.15 -2.26 -2.48
N TYR A 61 7.09 -1.87 -1.63
CA TYR A 61 8.37 -1.24 -2.00
C TYR A 61 9.27 -2.16 -2.85
N GLY A 62 9.24 -3.47 -2.59
CA GLY A 62 9.92 -4.45 -3.44
C GLY A 62 9.36 -4.50 -4.87
N ARG A 63 8.07 -4.20 -5.06
CA ARG A 63 7.37 -4.29 -6.36
C ARG A 63 7.27 -2.95 -7.09
N LEU A 64 7.16 -1.85 -6.34
CA LEU A 64 6.93 -0.49 -6.83
C LEU A 64 7.97 0.45 -6.22
N ALA A 65 8.35 1.49 -6.94
CA ALA A 65 9.22 2.53 -6.42
C ALA A 65 8.35 3.56 -5.67
N ILE A 66 7.91 3.18 -4.47
CA ILE A 66 7.19 4.05 -3.53
C ILE A 66 8.18 4.76 -2.60
N ASP A 67 7.88 6.00 -2.22
CA ASP A 67 8.64 6.71 -1.19
C ASP A 67 8.00 6.47 0.19
N THR A 68 8.66 5.71 1.05
CA THR A 68 8.18 5.39 2.40
C THR A 68 8.42 6.50 3.42
N ARG A 69 9.13 7.58 3.04
CA ARG A 69 9.34 8.77 3.89
C ARG A 69 8.32 9.86 3.60
N HIS A 70 7.61 9.77 2.47
CA HIS A 70 6.65 10.76 2.04
C HIS A 70 5.27 10.49 2.66
N GLN A 71 4.79 11.40 3.51
CA GLN A 71 3.53 11.24 4.26
C GLN A 71 2.32 10.92 3.37
N PRO A 72 2.08 11.61 2.23
CA PRO A 72 0.98 11.26 1.33
C PRO A 72 1.05 9.83 0.78
N THR A 73 2.26 9.31 0.57
CA THR A 73 2.45 7.93 0.12
C THR A 73 2.10 6.94 1.23
N ILE A 74 2.45 7.25 2.48
CA ILE A 74 2.07 6.45 3.66
C ILE A 74 0.54 6.44 3.80
N ASP A 75 -0.10 7.60 3.69
CA ASP A 75 -1.56 7.71 3.81
C ASP A 75 -2.28 6.93 2.70
N ALA A 76 -1.76 6.97 1.47
CA ALA A 76 -2.25 6.14 0.37
C ALA A 76 -2.05 4.64 0.63
N CYS A 77 -0.92 4.23 1.23
CA CYS A 77 -0.67 2.85 1.64
C CYS A 77 -1.68 2.39 2.71
N ILE A 78 -1.96 3.22 3.71
CA ILE A 78 -2.98 2.95 4.74
C ILE A 78 -4.36 2.82 4.10
N ASN A 79 -4.72 3.73 3.19
CA ASN A 79 -6.00 3.72 2.51
C ASN A 79 -6.20 2.44 1.70
N VAL A 80 -5.22 2.07 0.86
CA VAL A 80 -5.33 0.88 0.03
C VAL A 80 -5.31 -0.39 0.87
N PHE A 81 -4.50 -0.45 1.92
CA PHE A 81 -4.45 -1.58 2.85
C PHE A 81 -5.81 -1.80 3.51
N LYS A 82 -6.38 -0.74 4.10
CA LYS A 82 -7.70 -0.79 4.74
C LYS A 82 -8.82 -1.14 3.75
N SER A 83 -8.72 -0.70 2.49
CA SER A 83 -9.70 -1.03 1.46
C SER A 83 -9.57 -2.48 0.93
N SER A 84 -8.39 -3.08 1.06
CA SER A 84 -8.09 -4.43 0.52
C SER A 84 -8.40 -5.57 1.49
N ILE A 85 -8.52 -5.28 2.79
CA ILE A 85 -8.90 -6.23 3.84
C ILE A 85 -10.43 -6.38 4.01
N ARG A 86 -11.22 -5.57 3.31
CA ARG A 86 -12.68 -5.53 3.41
C ARG A 86 -13.34 -6.49 2.43
#